data_AF-A0A7Y6PNL0-F1
#
_entry.id   AF-A0A7Y6PNL0-F1
#
_cell.length_a   1.000
_cell.length_b   1.000
_cell.length_c   1.000
_cell.angle_alpha   90.00
_cell.angle_beta   90.00
_cell.angle_gamma   90.00
#
_symmetry.space_group_name_H-M   'P 1'
#
loop_
_entity.id
_entity.type
_entity.pdbx_description
1 polymer ?
#
loop_
_entity_poly.entity_id
_entity_poly.type
_entity_poly.pdbx_seq_one_letter_code
_entity_poly.pdbx_strand_id
1 'polypeptide(L)'
;MQYQRLRPSLLAPALIAGLAAACGSSSNDRPLDASPAPPSDSGSAADAAPPDGTVSTACQSPFTVTPDQNAEANATAALLALSPTATMTWAPARGTLSSIQGLVVELPTCTGSVNAYDLFLNYLAGSPALFQIDPTEWSTSTLPCSEILANGFHTLVIHRVSYGPFPLDNDVFSVVADVQNGTAVFRNFSGVYIPPPTAAMVATLQGCHAIDVLTGVLSTPFSYQIFAPPPAAQCTAAGVGSYTVTPADTVTLDPAVRMRWEESSVVTIHPESTATLVVAPANYTAQLEGSDANCTDLDGNPHIGWVRTFDAFTGNVLYDHRSPDPYCTVCLK
;
A
#
# COMPACT_ATOMS: atom_id res chain seq x y z
N MET A 1 30.33 -15.28 21.64
CA MET A 1 29.10 -15.00 22.41
C MET A 1 27.93 -15.57 21.64
N GLN A 2 27.34 -16.65 22.14
CA GLN A 2 26.24 -17.37 21.49
C GLN A 2 24.91 -16.69 21.83
N TYR A 3 24.15 -16.28 20.81
CA TYR A 3 22.77 -15.86 20.95
C TYR A 3 21.84 -16.97 20.46
N GLN A 4 21.16 -17.64 21.39
CA GLN A 4 20.01 -18.49 21.11
C GLN A 4 18.84 -17.60 20.68
N ARG A 5 18.34 -17.78 19.45
CA ARG A 5 17.07 -17.22 19.00
C ARG A 5 15.95 -18.20 19.32
N LEU A 6 15.01 -17.74 20.15
CA LEU A 6 13.73 -18.39 20.43
C LEU A 6 12.86 -18.37 19.16
N ARG A 7 12.33 -19.53 18.76
CA ARG A 7 11.33 -19.66 17.70
C ARG A 7 9.95 -19.29 18.24
N PRO A 8 9.10 -18.56 17.50
CA PRO A 8 7.67 -18.51 17.78
C PRO A 8 6.99 -19.77 17.21
N SER A 9 6.36 -20.54 18.09
CA SER A 9 5.46 -21.64 17.74
C SER A 9 4.15 -21.08 17.18
N LEU A 10 3.83 -21.41 15.93
CA LEU A 10 2.50 -21.24 15.34
C LEU A 10 1.57 -22.34 15.87
N LEU A 11 0.62 -21.96 16.74
CA LEU A 11 -0.53 -22.77 17.10
C LEU A 11 -1.64 -22.50 16.07
N ALA A 12 -2.04 -23.55 15.35
CA ALA A 12 -3.23 -23.57 14.51
C ALA A 12 -4.50 -23.66 15.37
N PRO A 13 -5.61 -23.00 15.00
CA PRO A 13 -6.91 -23.34 15.55
C PRO A 13 -7.57 -24.45 14.71
N ALA A 14 -7.99 -25.49 15.43
CA ALA A 14 -8.82 -26.58 14.95
C ALA A 14 -10.25 -26.09 14.62
N LEU A 15 -10.76 -26.48 13.46
CA LEU A 15 -12.17 -26.34 13.11
C LEU A 15 -12.88 -27.67 13.36
N ILE A 16 -13.80 -27.65 14.34
CA ILE A 16 -14.74 -28.71 14.65
C ILE A 16 -16.04 -28.41 13.90
N ALA A 17 -16.51 -29.33 13.06
CA ALA A 17 -17.91 -29.38 12.64
C ALA A 17 -18.34 -30.85 12.54
N GLY A 18 -19.19 -31.27 13.46
CA GLY A 18 -19.84 -32.57 13.46
C GLY A 18 -21.23 -32.53 12.81
N LEU A 19 -21.52 -33.60 12.04
CA LEU A 19 -22.74 -34.43 11.92
C LEU A 19 -24.14 -33.78 12.13
N ALA A 20 -25.24 -34.18 11.48
CA ALA A 20 -25.57 -35.16 10.45
C ALA A 20 -27.11 -35.13 10.18
N ALA A 21 -27.50 -35.69 9.02
CA ALA A 21 -28.79 -36.33 8.68
C ALA A 21 -30.04 -35.42 8.54
N ALA A 22 -31.04 -35.69 7.68
CA ALA A 22 -31.47 -36.96 7.10
C ALA A 22 -32.27 -36.79 5.78
N CYS A 23 -32.42 -37.94 5.13
CA CYS A 23 -33.17 -38.31 3.92
C CYS A 23 -34.59 -37.75 3.73
N GLY A 24 -34.98 -37.66 2.46
CA GLY A 24 -36.38 -37.56 2.03
C GLY A 24 -36.52 -37.82 0.54
N SER A 25 -36.59 -39.10 0.16
CA SER A 25 -36.89 -39.59 -1.19
C SER A 25 -38.36 -39.38 -1.53
N SER A 26 -38.69 -38.93 -2.75
CA SER A 26 -39.89 -39.41 -3.42
C SER A 26 -39.79 -39.29 -4.95
N SER A 27 -40.00 -40.43 -5.57
CA SER A 27 -40.09 -40.78 -6.98
C SER A 27 -41.28 -40.15 -7.69
N ASN A 28 -41.11 -39.86 -8.98
CA ASN A 28 -42.17 -40.13 -9.96
C ASN A 28 -41.56 -40.49 -11.32
N ASP A 29 -41.78 -41.74 -11.69
CA ASP A 29 -41.68 -42.31 -13.02
C ASP A 29 -42.56 -41.56 -14.03
N ARG A 30 -42.07 -41.40 -15.28
CA ARG A 30 -42.67 -41.97 -16.51
C ARG A 30 -41.95 -41.52 -17.79
N PRO A 31 -42.12 -42.23 -18.92
CA PRO A 31 -41.00 -42.68 -19.76
C PRO A 31 -40.99 -42.09 -21.19
N LEU A 32 -39.86 -42.35 -21.87
CA LEU A 32 -39.66 -42.63 -23.31
C LEU A 32 -40.55 -41.86 -24.31
N ASP A 33 -39.96 -41.05 -25.20
CA ASP A 33 -39.51 -41.48 -26.53
C ASP A 33 -39.07 -40.28 -27.40
N ALA A 34 -38.37 -40.58 -28.49
CA ALA A 34 -38.06 -39.73 -29.66
C ALA A 34 -36.82 -38.81 -29.61
N SER A 35 -35.72 -39.36 -30.13
CA SER A 35 -34.68 -38.61 -30.84
C SER A 35 -35.26 -37.86 -32.05
N PRO A 36 -34.75 -36.65 -32.33
CA PRO A 36 -34.31 -36.35 -33.68
C PRO A 36 -32.90 -35.71 -33.73
N ALA A 37 -32.24 -36.02 -34.85
CA ALA A 37 -30.98 -35.59 -35.46
C ALA A 37 -30.24 -34.33 -34.94
N PRO A 38 -28.89 -34.28 -35.12
CA PRO A 38 -28.08 -33.13 -34.74
C PRO A 38 -28.22 -31.98 -35.75
N PRO A 39 -28.37 -30.72 -35.31
CA PRO A 39 -28.02 -29.59 -36.16
C PRO A 39 -26.50 -29.37 -36.07
N SER A 40 -25.80 -29.83 -37.10
CA SER A 40 -24.53 -29.25 -37.50
C SER A 40 -24.81 -27.86 -38.07
N ASP A 41 -24.56 -26.83 -37.28
CA ASP A 41 -24.24 -25.51 -37.83
C ASP A 41 -23.07 -24.93 -37.04
N SER A 42 -21.89 -25.13 -37.62
CA SER A 42 -20.64 -24.50 -37.28
C SER A 42 -20.72 -23.02 -37.64
N GLY A 43 -21.38 -22.23 -36.79
CA GLY A 43 -21.11 -20.81 -36.70
C GLY A 43 -19.79 -20.63 -35.98
N SER A 44 -18.70 -20.52 -36.73
CA SER A 44 -17.43 -19.99 -36.23
C SER A 44 -17.72 -18.66 -35.54
N ALA A 45 -17.79 -18.67 -34.21
CA ALA A 45 -17.65 -17.46 -33.44
C ALA A 45 -16.31 -16.88 -33.88
N ALA A 46 -16.37 -15.72 -34.55
CA ALA A 46 -15.18 -14.95 -34.85
C ALA A 46 -14.42 -14.84 -33.53
N ASP A 47 -13.19 -15.37 -33.50
CA ASP A 47 -12.26 -15.14 -32.42
C ASP A 47 -12.31 -13.64 -32.13
N ALA A 48 -12.86 -13.28 -30.98
CA ALA A 48 -12.86 -11.90 -30.55
C ALA A 48 -11.39 -11.50 -30.53
N ALA A 49 -11.02 -10.57 -31.41
CA ALA A 49 -9.69 -10.00 -31.40
C ALA A 49 -9.37 -9.62 -29.95
N PRO A 50 -8.17 -9.94 -29.43
CA PRO A 50 -7.78 -9.49 -28.10
C PRO A 50 -8.05 -7.99 -28.03
N PRO A 51 -8.69 -7.50 -26.95
CA PRO A 51 -9.02 -6.08 -26.84
C PRO A 51 -7.75 -5.28 -27.14
N ASP A 52 -7.85 -4.36 -28.11
CA ASP A 52 -6.78 -3.42 -28.41
C ASP A 52 -6.30 -2.86 -27.07
N GLY A 53 -5.01 -3.08 -26.74
CA GLY A 53 -4.40 -2.75 -25.46
C GLY A 53 -4.28 -1.25 -25.19
N THR A 54 -5.16 -0.44 -25.78
CA THR A 54 -5.24 1.00 -25.57
C THR A 54 -5.90 1.28 -24.23
N VAL A 55 -5.13 1.83 -23.30
CA VAL A 55 -5.63 2.37 -22.03
C VAL A 55 -6.72 3.40 -22.33
N SER A 56 -7.89 3.26 -21.73
CA SER A 56 -8.95 4.29 -21.80
C SER A 56 -8.40 5.65 -21.36
N THR A 57 -8.77 6.75 -22.02
CA THR A 57 -8.34 8.09 -21.61
C THR A 57 -8.70 8.41 -20.16
N ALA A 58 -9.79 7.85 -19.65
CA ALA A 58 -10.21 7.99 -18.24
C ALA A 58 -9.28 7.24 -17.26
N CYS A 59 -8.49 6.29 -17.75
CA CYS A 59 -7.55 5.47 -16.98
C CYS A 59 -6.09 5.85 -17.25
N GLN A 60 -5.86 6.99 -17.89
CA GLN A 60 -4.52 7.55 -17.99
C GLN A 60 -4.05 7.97 -16.61
N SER A 61 -2.97 7.33 -16.18
CA SER A 61 -2.26 7.64 -14.94
C SER A 61 -1.02 8.49 -15.26
N PRO A 62 -0.57 9.38 -14.36
CA PRO A 62 -1.11 9.66 -13.03
C PRO A 62 -2.44 10.40 -12.99
N PHE A 63 -3.21 10.16 -11.93
CA PHE A 63 -4.42 10.94 -11.62
C PHE A 63 -4.07 12.18 -10.82
N THR A 64 -4.47 13.36 -11.28
CA THR A 64 -4.22 14.60 -10.53
C THR A 64 -5.27 14.82 -9.45
N VAL A 65 -4.83 15.04 -8.21
CA VAL A 65 -5.70 15.53 -7.13
C VAL A 65 -5.85 17.03 -7.29
N THR A 66 -7.10 17.50 -7.34
CA THR A 66 -7.40 18.93 -7.38
C THR A 66 -7.90 19.36 -6.00
N PRO A 67 -7.11 20.15 -5.25
CA PRO A 67 -7.55 20.74 -3.99
C PRO A 67 -8.84 21.55 -4.13
N ASP A 68 -9.71 21.50 -3.13
CA ASP A 68 -10.82 22.46 -3.01
C ASP A 68 -10.24 23.86 -2.75
N GLN A 69 -10.61 24.82 -3.59
CA GLN A 69 -10.14 26.20 -3.51
C GLN A 69 -10.53 26.90 -2.19
N ASN A 70 -11.57 26.42 -1.51
CA ASN A 70 -12.02 26.97 -0.23
C ASN A 70 -11.46 26.22 0.99
N ALA A 71 -10.71 25.13 0.78
CA ALA A 71 -10.23 24.26 1.87
C ALA A 71 -9.40 25.02 2.91
N GLU A 72 -8.45 25.86 2.47
CA GLU A 72 -7.60 26.62 3.38
C GLU A 72 -8.42 27.61 4.22
N ALA A 73 -9.32 28.36 3.59
CA ALA A 73 -10.17 29.32 4.27
C ALA A 73 -11.10 28.63 5.30
N ASN A 74 -11.67 27.48 4.94
CA ASN A 74 -12.51 26.68 5.83
C ASN A 74 -11.71 26.12 7.02
N ALA A 75 -10.50 25.63 6.77
CA ALA A 75 -9.60 25.13 7.81
C ALA A 75 -9.15 26.26 8.75
N THR A 76 -8.79 27.44 8.23
CA THR A 76 -8.47 28.61 9.03
C THR A 76 -9.65 29.03 9.91
N ALA A 77 -10.87 29.09 9.36
CA ALA A 77 -12.06 29.44 10.13
C ALA A 77 -12.34 28.41 11.24
N ALA A 78 -12.19 27.12 10.95
CA ALA A 78 -12.36 26.05 11.92
C ALA A 78 -11.30 26.11 13.02
N LEU A 79 -10.03 26.38 12.68
CA LEU A 79 -8.96 26.55 13.67
C LEU A 79 -9.21 27.75 14.58
N LEU A 80 -9.61 28.90 14.03
CA LEU A 80 -9.89 30.10 14.81
C LEU A 80 -11.06 29.89 15.80
N ALA A 81 -12.04 29.08 15.43
CA ALA A 81 -13.14 28.70 16.32
C ALA A 81 -12.69 27.80 17.48
N LEU A 82 -11.67 26.96 17.26
CA LEU A 82 -11.10 26.07 18.30
C LEU A 82 -10.07 26.78 19.18
N SER A 83 -9.17 27.55 18.58
CA SER A 83 -8.10 28.28 19.25
C SER A 83 -7.73 29.54 18.44
N PRO A 84 -8.20 30.73 18.87
CA PRO A 84 -7.94 31.99 18.15
C PRO A 84 -6.45 32.37 18.04
N THR A 85 -5.60 31.78 18.88
CA THR A 85 -4.16 32.05 18.92
C THR A 85 -3.32 30.99 18.22
N ALA A 86 -3.92 29.86 17.82
CA ALA A 86 -3.21 28.83 17.09
C ALA A 86 -2.95 29.27 15.64
N THR A 87 -1.84 28.81 15.09
CA THR A 87 -1.46 29.05 13.69
C THR A 87 -1.36 27.75 12.94
N MET A 88 -1.67 27.78 11.64
CA MET A 88 -1.61 26.64 10.75
C MET A 88 -0.59 26.90 9.65
N THR A 89 0.19 25.89 9.31
CA THR A 89 0.94 25.85 8.04
C THR A 89 0.14 25.04 7.04
N TRP A 90 -0.18 25.64 5.90
CA TRP A 90 -0.94 25.00 4.83
C TRP A 90 -0.02 24.41 3.76
N ALA A 91 -0.39 23.25 3.20
CA ALA A 91 0.28 22.65 2.05
C ALA A 91 -0.57 22.85 0.79
N PRO A 92 -0.28 23.88 -0.04
CA PRO A 92 -1.15 24.27 -1.14
C PRO A 92 -1.29 23.18 -2.22
N ALA A 93 -0.24 22.40 -2.48
CA ALA A 93 -0.29 21.32 -3.46
C ALA A 93 -1.22 20.18 -3.03
N ARG A 94 -1.27 19.86 -1.73
CA ARG A 94 -2.14 18.82 -1.16
C ARG A 94 -3.55 19.33 -0.88
N GLY A 95 -3.72 20.62 -0.58
CA GLY A 95 -5.00 21.14 -0.12
C GLY A 95 -5.35 20.70 1.30
N THR A 96 -4.32 20.46 2.12
CA THR A 96 -4.43 20.02 3.52
C THR A 96 -3.47 20.82 4.42
N LEU A 97 -3.69 20.76 5.73
CA LEU A 97 -2.73 21.31 6.68
C LEU A 97 -1.45 20.46 6.71
N SER A 98 -0.33 21.11 6.95
CA SER A 98 0.94 20.43 7.26
C SER A 98 1.22 20.39 8.76
N SER A 99 0.89 21.47 9.47
CA SER A 99 1.05 21.52 10.93
C SER A 99 0.18 22.59 11.58
N ILE A 100 -0.09 22.43 12.88
CA ILE A 100 -0.73 23.42 13.74
C ILE A 100 0.18 23.69 14.93
N GLN A 101 0.49 24.97 15.18
CA GLN A 101 1.23 25.44 16.35
C GLN A 101 0.28 26.18 17.30
N GLY A 102 0.50 26.07 18.61
CA GLY A 102 -0.28 26.77 19.63
C GLY A 102 -1.69 26.21 19.89
N LEU A 103 -2.09 25.13 19.20
CA LEU A 103 -3.29 24.37 19.56
C LEU A 103 -2.95 23.35 20.66
N VAL A 104 -3.66 23.45 21.78
CA VAL A 104 -3.60 22.50 22.89
C VAL A 104 -5.02 22.03 23.17
N VAL A 105 -5.21 20.72 23.23
CA VAL A 105 -6.53 20.09 23.40
C VAL A 105 -6.49 19.27 24.68
N GLU A 106 -7.30 19.64 25.66
CA GLU A 106 -7.42 18.88 26.91
C GLU A 106 -8.26 17.61 26.69
N LEU A 107 -7.81 16.50 27.28
CA LEU A 107 -8.45 15.19 27.17
C LEU A 107 -8.89 14.70 28.55
N PRO A 108 -9.94 15.30 29.14
CA PRO A 108 -10.40 14.91 30.48
C PRO A 108 -10.91 13.47 30.55
N THR A 109 -11.28 12.87 29.42
CA THR A 109 -11.72 11.47 29.32
C THR A 109 -10.56 10.48 29.17
N CYS A 110 -9.32 10.96 28.99
CA CYS A 110 -8.15 10.11 28.85
C CYS A 110 -7.73 9.57 30.22
N THR A 111 -8.31 8.44 30.59
CA THR A 111 -8.11 7.80 31.91
C THR A 111 -7.95 6.29 31.77
N GLY A 112 -7.19 5.67 32.66
CA GLY A 112 -7.07 4.21 32.76
C GLY A 112 -6.74 3.54 31.42
N SER A 113 -7.59 2.59 31.01
CA SER A 113 -7.41 1.78 29.79
C SER A 113 -7.98 2.41 28.52
N VAL A 114 -8.48 3.66 28.55
CA VAL A 114 -8.98 4.34 27.35
C VAL A 114 -7.83 4.46 26.35
N ASN A 115 -8.07 4.10 25.09
CA ASN A 115 -7.06 4.16 24.05
C ASN A 115 -6.88 5.60 23.56
N ALA A 116 -5.67 6.14 23.71
CA ALA A 116 -5.35 7.50 23.30
C ALA A 116 -5.41 7.68 21.77
N TYR A 117 -5.12 6.64 20.99
CA TYR A 117 -5.24 6.69 19.54
C TYR A 117 -6.70 6.84 19.09
N ASP A 118 -7.64 6.20 19.77
CA ASP A 118 -9.07 6.34 19.45
C ASP A 118 -9.57 7.75 19.84
N LEU A 119 -9.11 8.30 20.97
CA LEU A 119 -9.39 9.70 21.34
C LEU A 119 -8.82 10.66 20.29
N PHE A 120 -7.62 10.39 19.79
CA PHE A 120 -6.99 11.19 18.76
C PHE A 120 -7.80 11.16 17.46
N LEU A 121 -8.11 9.98 16.94
CA LEU A 121 -8.88 9.85 15.70
C LEU A 121 -10.27 10.48 15.82
N ASN A 122 -10.95 10.29 16.96
CA ASN A 122 -12.24 10.92 17.23
C ASN A 122 -12.15 12.45 17.30
N TYR A 123 -11.06 13.00 17.84
CA TYR A 123 -10.83 14.45 17.86
C TYR A 123 -10.69 15.00 16.43
N LEU A 124 -9.90 14.34 15.58
CA LEU A 124 -9.74 14.72 14.18
C LEU A 124 -11.08 14.68 13.43
N ALA A 125 -11.86 13.62 13.64
CA ALA A 125 -13.20 13.45 13.07
C ALA A 125 -14.18 14.57 13.47
N GLY A 126 -14.00 15.13 14.67
CA GLY A 126 -14.85 16.21 15.19
C GLY A 126 -14.66 17.56 14.50
N SER A 127 -13.60 17.74 13.70
CA SER A 127 -13.31 18.98 12.97
C SER A 127 -12.94 18.69 11.51
N PRO A 128 -13.88 18.16 10.69
CA PRO A 128 -13.59 17.69 9.33
C PRO A 128 -13.15 18.83 8.39
N ALA A 129 -13.60 20.06 8.62
CA ALA A 129 -13.15 21.22 7.85
C ALA A 129 -11.67 21.60 8.12
N LEU A 130 -11.16 21.30 9.31
CA LEU A 130 -9.76 21.54 9.68
C LEU A 130 -8.87 20.38 9.22
N PHE A 131 -9.23 19.15 9.60
CA PHE A 131 -8.35 18.01 9.42
C PHE A 131 -8.57 17.26 8.12
N GLN A 132 -9.78 17.29 7.53
CA GLN A 132 -10.11 16.57 6.29
C GLN A 132 -9.71 15.08 6.36
N ILE A 133 -9.99 14.44 7.50
CA ILE A 133 -9.69 13.03 7.75
C ILE A 133 -11.00 12.26 7.87
N ASP A 134 -11.14 11.18 7.09
CA ASP A 134 -12.21 10.19 7.25
C ASP A 134 -11.74 9.08 8.20
N PRO A 135 -12.30 8.91 9.40
CA PRO A 135 -11.85 7.90 10.35
C PRO A 135 -11.88 6.46 9.83
N THR A 136 -12.71 6.16 8.83
CA THR A 136 -12.81 4.80 8.27
C THR A 136 -11.61 4.42 7.41
N GLU A 137 -10.83 5.41 6.98
CA GLU A 137 -9.65 5.23 6.13
C GLU A 137 -8.35 5.13 6.93
N TRP A 138 -8.37 5.37 8.23
CA TRP A 138 -7.18 5.50 9.07
C TRP A 138 -7.10 4.41 10.11
N SER A 139 -5.91 3.83 10.25
CA SER A 139 -5.61 2.85 11.28
C SER A 139 -5.08 3.50 12.55
N THR A 140 -5.46 2.92 13.68
CA THR A 140 -4.97 3.26 15.01
C THR A 140 -4.12 2.13 15.57
N SER A 141 -3.25 2.48 16.53
CA SER A 141 -2.57 1.52 17.39
C SER A 141 -3.20 1.53 18.78
N THR A 142 -2.60 0.83 19.74
CA THR A 142 -3.05 0.79 21.13
C THR A 142 -2.06 1.49 22.02
N LEU A 143 -2.51 2.55 22.71
CA LEU A 143 -1.78 3.19 23.79
C LEU A 143 -2.78 3.58 24.89
N PRO A 144 -2.77 2.91 26.05
CA PRO A 144 -3.69 3.25 27.12
C PRO A 144 -3.33 4.60 27.74
N CYS A 145 -4.33 5.40 28.07
CA CYS A 145 -4.17 6.72 28.67
C CYS A 145 -3.38 6.69 29.99
N SER A 146 -3.41 5.59 30.75
CA SER A 146 -2.56 5.41 31.93
C SER A 146 -1.07 5.54 31.63
N GLU A 147 -0.63 5.15 30.44
CA GLU A 147 0.77 5.24 30.00
C GLU A 147 1.19 6.70 29.75
N ILE A 148 0.29 7.50 29.17
CA ILE A 148 0.51 8.95 28.99
C ILE A 148 0.52 9.64 30.35
N LEU A 149 -0.46 9.34 31.21
CA LEU A 149 -0.55 9.97 32.53
C LEU A 149 0.64 9.63 33.44
N ALA A 150 1.24 8.44 33.29
CA ALA A 150 2.39 8.01 34.07
C ALA A 150 3.72 8.53 33.52
N ASN A 151 3.91 8.50 32.20
CA ASN A 151 5.21 8.72 31.56
C ASN A 151 5.31 10.05 30.78
N GLY A 152 4.21 10.79 30.65
CA GLY A 152 4.19 12.12 30.05
C GLY A 152 4.18 12.08 28.52
N PHE A 153 5.27 12.51 27.91
CA PHE A 153 5.38 12.75 26.47
C PHE A 153 5.32 11.46 25.63
N HIS A 154 4.41 11.42 24.66
CA HIS A 154 4.32 10.38 23.63
C HIS A 154 3.99 11.01 22.28
N THR A 155 4.55 10.46 21.20
CA THR A 155 4.13 10.83 19.83
C THR A 155 3.14 9.77 19.34
N LEU A 156 1.91 10.19 19.06
CA LEU A 156 0.91 9.33 18.44
C LEU A 156 0.97 9.54 16.94
N VAL A 157 1.14 8.45 16.18
CA VAL A 157 1.20 8.47 14.72
C VAL A 157 0.13 7.53 14.17
N ILE A 158 -0.77 8.07 13.36
CA ILE A 158 -1.76 7.30 12.61
C ILE A 158 -1.39 7.28 11.13
N HIS A 159 -1.72 6.17 10.48
CA HIS A 159 -1.50 5.96 9.06
C HIS A 159 -2.84 5.73 8.38
N ARG A 160 -3.03 6.36 7.23
CA ARG A 160 -4.15 6.04 6.36
C ARG A 160 -3.86 4.71 5.70
N VAL A 161 -4.83 3.81 5.71
CA VAL A 161 -4.71 2.46 5.15
C VAL A 161 -5.52 2.29 3.86
N SER A 162 -6.43 3.23 3.57
CA SER A 162 -7.21 3.23 2.33
C SER A 162 -7.51 4.61 1.78
N TYR A 163 -7.60 4.71 0.45
CA TYR A 163 -8.08 5.86 -0.31
C TYR A 163 -9.39 5.44 -1.00
N GLY A 164 -10.52 5.61 -0.31
CA GLY A 164 -11.78 4.98 -0.67
C GLY A 164 -11.65 3.45 -0.60
N PRO A 165 -11.94 2.70 -1.69
CA PRO A 165 -11.87 1.24 -1.69
C PRO A 165 -10.45 0.68 -1.93
N PHE A 166 -9.46 1.53 -2.18
CA PHE A 166 -8.10 1.10 -2.53
C PHE A 166 -7.16 1.23 -1.33
N PRO A 167 -6.23 0.30 -1.10
CA PRO A 167 -5.14 0.49 -0.14
C PRO A 167 -4.31 1.76 -0.45
N LEU A 168 -3.73 2.40 0.57
CA LEU A 168 -2.85 3.57 0.43
C LEU A 168 -1.71 3.48 1.45
N ASP A 169 -0.48 3.82 1.04
CA ASP A 169 0.72 3.49 1.84
C ASP A 169 1.47 4.70 2.45
N ASN A 170 1.20 5.95 2.03
CA ASN A 170 2.09 7.09 2.36
C ASN A 170 1.46 8.28 3.10
N ASP A 171 0.18 8.21 3.48
CA ASP A 171 -0.49 9.22 4.30
C ASP A 171 -0.19 9.00 5.79
N VAL A 172 0.27 10.04 6.47
CA VAL A 172 0.59 10.02 7.90
C VAL A 172 0.12 11.28 8.60
N PHE A 173 -0.39 11.12 9.82
CA PHE A 173 -0.80 12.22 10.68
C PHE A 173 -0.37 11.93 12.11
N SER A 174 0.07 12.95 12.84
CA SER A 174 0.65 12.79 14.16
C SER A 174 0.31 13.93 15.10
N VAL A 175 0.40 13.62 16.39
CA VAL A 175 0.25 14.56 17.48
C VAL A 175 1.15 14.17 18.65
N VAL A 176 1.54 15.14 19.46
CA VAL A 176 2.16 14.89 20.75
C VAL A 176 1.07 14.79 21.80
N ALA A 177 1.00 13.65 22.49
CA ALA A 177 0.29 13.51 23.74
C ALA A 177 1.25 13.81 24.90
N ASP A 178 0.83 14.65 25.85
CA ASP A 178 1.61 14.99 27.04
C ASP A 178 0.69 15.21 28.25
N VAL A 179 1.24 15.49 29.42
CA VAL A 179 0.49 15.83 30.62
C VAL A 179 0.71 17.30 30.97
N GLN A 180 -0.39 18.04 31.11
CA GLN A 180 -0.40 19.41 31.60
C GLN A 180 -1.37 19.53 32.77
N ASN A 181 -0.88 20.02 33.91
CA ASN A 181 -1.67 20.15 35.15
C ASN A 181 -2.40 18.86 35.56
N GLY A 182 -1.78 17.71 35.34
CA GLY A 182 -2.36 16.40 35.67
C GLY A 182 -3.41 15.88 34.68
N THR A 183 -3.65 16.58 33.58
CA THR A 183 -4.57 16.17 32.51
C THR A 183 -3.78 15.85 31.24
N ALA A 184 -4.15 14.78 30.54
CA ALA A 184 -3.56 14.48 29.24
C ALA A 184 -4.00 15.54 28.22
N VAL A 185 -3.08 15.96 27.35
CA VAL A 185 -3.33 16.95 26.31
C VAL A 185 -2.78 16.50 24.97
N PHE A 186 -3.40 16.91 23.87
CA PHE A 186 -2.81 16.86 22.54
C PHE A 186 -2.25 18.23 22.13
N ARG A 187 -1.07 18.23 21.50
CA ARG A 187 -0.42 19.42 20.93
C ARG A 187 0.48 19.05 19.75
N ASN A 188 0.98 20.04 19.02
CA ASN A 188 1.90 19.85 17.89
C ASN A 188 1.34 18.90 16.81
N PHE A 189 0.14 19.20 16.31
CA PHE A 189 -0.48 18.44 15.24
C PHE A 189 0.32 18.63 13.95
N SER A 190 0.63 17.54 13.24
CA SER A 190 1.32 17.59 11.96
C SER A 190 0.96 16.42 11.07
N GLY A 191 0.98 16.63 9.75
CA GLY A 191 0.61 15.60 8.79
C GLY A 191 1.21 15.81 7.40
N VAL A 192 1.34 14.69 6.71
CA VAL A 192 1.68 14.61 5.29
C VAL A 192 0.63 13.68 4.69
N TYR A 193 -0.43 14.28 4.14
CA TYR A 193 -1.60 13.56 3.68
C TYR A 193 -2.42 14.36 2.69
N ILE A 194 -3.28 13.68 1.94
CA ILE A 194 -4.18 14.27 0.95
C ILE A 194 -5.65 14.17 1.40
N PRO A 195 -6.57 15.01 0.88
CA PRO A 195 -7.98 14.96 1.26
C PRO A 195 -8.61 13.61 0.85
N PRO A 196 -9.76 13.23 1.45
CA PRO A 196 -10.49 12.03 1.04
C PRO A 196 -10.86 12.07 -0.44
N PRO A 197 -10.94 10.92 -1.14
CA PRO A 197 -11.31 10.92 -2.54
C PRO A 197 -12.72 11.44 -2.75
N THR A 198 -12.90 12.20 -3.82
CA THR A 198 -14.26 12.52 -4.27
C THR A 198 -14.93 11.27 -4.84
N ALA A 199 -16.27 11.20 -4.77
CA ALA A 199 -17.02 10.10 -5.37
C ALA A 199 -16.73 9.92 -6.87
N ALA A 200 -16.47 11.03 -7.59
CA ALA A 200 -16.09 11.00 -9.00
C ALA A 200 -14.69 10.39 -9.23
N MET A 201 -13.73 10.67 -8.34
CA MET A 201 -12.41 10.04 -8.39
C MET A 201 -12.52 8.54 -8.12
N VAL A 202 -13.26 8.14 -7.08
CA VAL A 202 -13.48 6.71 -6.78
C VAL A 202 -14.13 5.99 -7.96
N ALA A 203 -15.18 6.56 -8.55
CA ALA A 203 -15.87 5.98 -9.70
C ALA A 203 -14.94 5.82 -10.91
N THR A 204 -14.09 6.82 -11.17
CA THR A 204 -13.08 6.74 -12.24
C THR A 204 -12.09 5.60 -11.98
N LEU A 205 -11.50 5.56 -10.78
CA LEU A 205 -10.52 4.53 -10.40
C LEU A 205 -11.11 3.12 -10.43
N GLN A 206 -12.36 2.94 -9.98
CA GLN A 206 -13.06 1.65 -10.01
C GLN A 206 -13.45 1.22 -11.42
N GLY A 207 -13.71 2.18 -12.32
CA GLY A 207 -13.98 1.91 -13.73
C GLY A 207 -12.73 1.51 -14.52
N CYS A 208 -11.55 1.69 -13.94
CA CYS A 208 -10.29 1.28 -14.55
C CYS A 208 -9.97 -0.17 -14.19
N HIS A 209 -9.78 -0.99 -15.21
CA HIS A 209 -9.32 -2.35 -15.06
C HIS A 209 -7.80 -2.39 -15.21
N ALA A 210 -7.14 -3.19 -14.38
CA ALA A 210 -5.75 -3.54 -14.64
C ALA A 210 -5.69 -4.21 -16.02
N ILE A 211 -4.85 -3.68 -16.90
CA ILE A 211 -4.61 -4.31 -18.20
C ILE A 211 -3.88 -5.65 -17.92
N ASP A 212 -3.93 -6.60 -18.85
CA ASP A 212 -2.99 -7.72 -18.86
C ASP A 212 -1.58 -7.22 -19.22
N VAL A 213 -1.03 -6.37 -18.33
CA VAL A 213 0.23 -5.65 -18.52
C VAL A 213 1.44 -6.47 -18.14
N LEU A 214 1.24 -7.66 -17.56
CA LEU A 214 2.34 -8.49 -17.09
C LEU A 214 3.31 -8.85 -18.23
N THR A 215 2.80 -9.14 -19.43
CA THR A 215 3.66 -9.44 -20.59
C THR A 215 4.53 -8.24 -20.99
N GLY A 216 3.96 -7.03 -21.02
CA GLY A 216 4.69 -5.80 -21.35
C GLY A 216 5.70 -5.40 -20.27
N VAL A 217 5.26 -5.46 -19.00
CA VAL A 217 6.08 -5.16 -17.82
C VAL A 217 7.29 -6.10 -17.74
N LEU A 218 7.12 -7.39 -18.02
CA LEU A 218 8.22 -8.37 -18.00
C LEU A 218 9.10 -8.33 -19.24
N SER A 219 8.61 -7.82 -20.36
CA SER A 219 9.42 -7.63 -21.58
C SER A 219 10.46 -6.50 -21.43
N THR A 220 10.24 -5.59 -20.48
CA THR A 220 11.20 -4.53 -20.15
C THR A 220 12.38 -5.13 -19.38
N PRO A 221 13.65 -4.92 -19.79
CA PRO A 221 14.79 -5.46 -19.05
C PRO A 221 14.91 -4.92 -17.62
N PHE A 222 15.42 -5.72 -16.70
CA PHE A 222 15.69 -5.38 -15.30
C PHE A 222 17.14 -4.94 -15.13
N SER A 223 17.37 -3.73 -14.63
CA SER A 223 18.73 -3.21 -14.44
C SER A 223 19.34 -3.67 -13.11
N TYR A 224 20.65 -3.88 -13.08
CA TYR A 224 21.39 -4.19 -11.86
C TYR A 224 22.80 -3.55 -11.88
N GLN A 225 23.36 -3.32 -10.70
CA GLN A 225 24.72 -2.83 -10.52
C GLN A 225 25.66 -4.00 -10.19
N ILE A 226 26.78 -4.07 -10.90
CA ILE A 226 27.81 -5.09 -10.71
C ILE A 226 28.88 -4.53 -9.76
N PHE A 227 29.31 -5.33 -8.80
CA PHE A 227 30.39 -4.99 -7.89
C PHE A 227 31.72 -5.63 -8.30
N ALA A 228 32.82 -4.93 -8.05
CA ALA A 228 34.16 -5.42 -8.35
C ALA A 228 34.51 -6.59 -7.41
N PRO A 229 35.11 -7.67 -7.94
CA PRO A 229 35.59 -8.76 -7.10
C PRO A 229 36.81 -8.32 -6.27
N PRO A 230 37.17 -9.08 -5.21
CA PRO A 230 38.41 -8.88 -4.49
C PRO A 230 39.63 -8.82 -5.45
N PRO A 231 40.62 -7.96 -5.19
CA PRO A 231 40.89 -7.26 -3.92
C PRO A 231 40.23 -5.87 -3.81
N ALA A 232 39.30 -5.50 -4.69
CA ALA A 232 38.57 -4.25 -4.55
C ALA A 232 37.82 -4.19 -3.21
N ALA A 233 37.61 -2.98 -2.69
CA ALA A 233 36.76 -2.80 -1.52
C ALA A 233 35.35 -3.33 -1.81
N GLN A 234 34.71 -3.94 -0.82
CA GLN A 234 33.32 -4.40 -0.94
C GLN A 234 32.43 -3.26 -1.45
N CYS A 235 31.46 -3.60 -2.30
CA CYS A 235 30.52 -2.64 -2.90
C CYS A 235 31.14 -1.59 -3.85
N THR A 236 32.39 -1.78 -4.29
CA THR A 236 32.98 -0.94 -5.35
C THR A 236 32.25 -1.22 -6.66
N ALA A 237 31.60 -0.21 -7.24
CA ALA A 237 30.91 -0.34 -8.52
C ALA A 237 31.90 -0.70 -9.63
N ALA A 238 31.64 -1.80 -10.35
CA ALA A 238 32.40 -2.22 -11.52
C ALA A 238 31.66 -1.96 -12.85
N GLY A 239 30.32 -1.89 -12.79
CA GLY A 239 29.51 -1.66 -13.98
C GLY A 239 28.02 -1.79 -13.71
N VAL A 240 27.25 -1.83 -14.79
CA VAL A 240 25.81 -2.09 -14.77
C VAL A 240 25.50 -3.20 -15.77
N GLY A 241 24.48 -3.99 -15.48
CA GLY A 241 23.96 -5.01 -16.36
C GLY A 241 22.44 -4.90 -16.51
N SER A 242 21.90 -5.70 -17.42
CA SER A 242 20.47 -5.82 -17.64
C SER A 242 20.07 -7.28 -17.81
N TYR A 243 18.97 -7.68 -17.18
CA TYR A 243 18.43 -9.03 -17.25
C TYR A 243 17.08 -9.01 -17.98
N THR A 244 16.87 -9.96 -18.89
CA THR A 244 15.57 -10.16 -19.55
C THR A 244 15.01 -11.48 -19.08
N VAL A 245 13.73 -11.49 -18.72
CA VAL A 245 13.03 -12.67 -18.22
C VAL A 245 13.08 -13.79 -19.24
N THR A 246 13.34 -15.00 -18.74
CA THR A 246 13.33 -16.24 -19.51
C THR A 246 12.19 -17.15 -19.02
N PRO A 247 11.77 -18.14 -19.81
CA PRO A 247 10.70 -19.05 -19.41
C PRO A 247 10.98 -19.92 -18.17
N ALA A 248 12.25 -20.03 -17.74
CA ALA A 248 12.61 -20.80 -16.56
C ALA A 248 12.45 -20.02 -15.25
N ASP A 249 12.39 -18.69 -15.32
CA ASP A 249 12.30 -17.82 -14.16
C ASP A 249 10.91 -17.86 -13.53
N THR A 250 10.83 -17.54 -12.25
CA THR A 250 9.57 -17.45 -11.54
C THR A 250 9.14 -15.99 -11.44
N VAL A 251 7.91 -15.70 -11.87
CA VAL A 251 7.30 -14.38 -11.70
C VAL A 251 6.03 -14.52 -10.88
N THR A 252 5.94 -13.70 -9.83
CA THR A 252 4.75 -13.59 -8.99
C THR A 252 4.23 -12.16 -9.04
N LEU A 253 2.94 -11.98 -9.30
CA LEU A 253 2.29 -10.69 -9.30
C LEU A 253 1.53 -10.49 -7.98
N ASP A 254 1.67 -9.32 -7.35
CA ASP A 254 0.76 -8.90 -6.26
C ASP A 254 -0.58 -8.49 -6.89
N PRO A 255 -1.67 -9.23 -6.62
CA PRO A 255 -2.98 -8.90 -7.18
C PRO A 255 -3.57 -7.61 -6.60
N ALA A 256 -3.02 -7.08 -5.50
CA ALA A 256 -3.51 -5.84 -4.91
C ALA A 256 -2.98 -4.62 -5.67
N VAL A 257 -3.90 -3.77 -6.13
CA VAL A 257 -3.58 -2.43 -6.61
C VAL A 257 -3.56 -1.49 -5.41
N ARG A 258 -2.44 -0.82 -5.17
CA ARG A 258 -2.25 0.13 -4.08
C ARG A 258 -2.18 1.53 -4.66
N MET A 259 -2.72 2.50 -3.94
CA MET A 259 -2.54 3.90 -4.30
C MET A 259 -1.27 4.41 -3.63
N ARG A 260 -0.51 5.18 -4.38
CA ARG A 260 0.58 6.00 -3.86
C ARG A 260 0.47 7.37 -4.48
N TRP A 261 0.69 8.42 -3.70
CA TRP A 261 0.77 9.75 -4.28
C TRP A 261 2.17 10.34 -4.18
N GLU A 262 2.46 11.23 -5.11
CA GLU A 262 3.67 12.04 -5.14
C GLU A 262 3.28 13.52 -5.14
N GLU A 263 4.11 14.33 -4.52
CA GLU A 263 3.93 15.79 -4.49
C GLU A 263 5.11 16.47 -5.19
N SER A 264 4.75 17.30 -6.16
CA SER A 264 5.66 18.25 -6.79
C SER A 264 5.04 19.65 -6.72
N SER A 265 4.67 20.23 -7.86
CA SER A 265 3.81 21.42 -7.91
C SER A 265 2.31 21.08 -7.80
N VAL A 266 1.97 19.82 -8.05
CA VAL A 266 0.63 19.22 -7.89
C VAL A 266 0.78 17.87 -7.20
N VAL A 267 -0.33 17.34 -6.69
CA VAL A 267 -0.40 15.97 -6.20
C VAL A 267 -0.89 15.05 -7.30
N THR A 268 -0.15 13.97 -7.54
CA THR A 268 -0.50 12.90 -8.47
C THR A 268 -0.64 11.58 -7.73
N ILE A 269 -1.68 10.81 -8.04
CA ILE A 269 -1.92 9.46 -7.54
C ILE A 269 -1.57 8.45 -8.63
N HIS A 270 -0.76 7.47 -8.25
CA HIS A 270 -0.37 6.32 -9.04
C HIS A 270 -1.06 5.06 -8.47
N PRO A 271 -1.83 4.34 -9.28
CA PRO A 271 -2.23 2.97 -8.98
C PRO A 271 -1.02 2.07 -9.23
N GLU A 272 -0.43 1.54 -8.16
CA GLU A 272 0.76 0.70 -8.22
C GLU A 272 0.39 -0.78 -8.06
N SER A 273 1.06 -1.64 -8.82
CA SER A 273 1.13 -3.08 -8.57
C SER A 273 2.59 -3.51 -8.63
N THR A 274 2.89 -4.64 -8.00
CA THR A 274 4.27 -5.15 -7.93
C THR A 274 4.37 -6.54 -8.56
N ALA A 275 5.43 -6.77 -9.32
CA ALA A 275 5.81 -8.08 -9.81
C ALA A 275 7.19 -8.45 -9.25
N THR A 276 7.27 -9.60 -8.61
CA THR A 276 8.52 -10.18 -8.12
C THR A 276 9.05 -11.18 -9.13
N LEU A 277 10.26 -10.95 -9.62
CA LEU A 277 11.02 -11.85 -10.47
C LEU A 277 12.08 -12.56 -9.62
N VAL A 278 12.09 -13.88 -9.66
CA VAL A 278 13.16 -14.72 -9.12
C VAL A 278 13.81 -15.48 -10.27
N VAL A 279 15.12 -15.25 -10.44
CA VAL A 279 15.90 -15.86 -11.52
C VAL A 279 16.09 -17.34 -11.24
N ALA A 280 15.88 -18.18 -12.24
CA ALA A 280 16.16 -19.61 -12.12
C ALA A 280 17.67 -19.85 -11.92
N PRO A 281 18.09 -20.79 -11.05
CA PRO A 281 19.50 -21.09 -10.86
C PRO A 281 20.26 -21.43 -12.15
N ALA A 282 19.58 -22.01 -13.14
CA ALA A 282 20.14 -22.32 -14.46
C ALA A 282 20.57 -21.08 -15.27
N ASN A 283 20.03 -19.90 -14.92
CA ASN A 283 20.30 -18.62 -15.56
C ASN A 283 21.28 -17.75 -14.77
N TYR A 284 21.82 -18.25 -13.65
CA TYR A 284 22.80 -17.50 -12.87
C TYR A 284 24.07 -17.28 -13.69
N THR A 285 24.62 -16.07 -13.57
CA THR A 285 25.90 -15.69 -14.16
C THR A 285 26.77 -15.07 -13.09
N ALA A 286 28.09 -15.12 -13.26
CA ALA A 286 29.02 -14.49 -12.32
C ALA A 286 28.74 -12.99 -12.12
N GLN A 287 28.20 -12.31 -13.13
CA GLN A 287 27.79 -10.90 -13.03
C GLN A 287 26.58 -10.73 -12.10
N LEU A 288 25.56 -11.59 -12.23
CA LEU A 288 24.38 -11.56 -11.37
C LEU A 288 24.74 -11.91 -9.93
N GLU A 289 25.57 -12.93 -9.72
CA GLU A 289 26.03 -13.34 -8.39
C GLU A 289 26.83 -12.23 -7.68
N GLY A 290 27.58 -11.42 -8.43
CA GLY A 290 28.33 -10.26 -7.95
C GLY A 290 27.57 -8.93 -8.03
N SER A 291 26.23 -8.94 -8.06
CA SER A 291 25.42 -7.72 -8.25
C SER A 291 24.57 -7.34 -7.03
N ASP A 292 23.97 -6.15 -7.09
CA ASP A 292 22.96 -5.73 -6.13
C ASP A 292 21.67 -6.56 -6.20
N ALA A 293 21.39 -7.24 -7.32
CA ALA A 293 20.24 -8.12 -7.47
C ALA A 293 20.36 -9.46 -6.70
N ASN A 294 21.55 -9.81 -6.20
CA ASN A 294 21.78 -11.06 -5.46
C ASN A 294 21.68 -10.85 -3.95
N CYS A 295 20.65 -11.42 -3.36
CA CYS A 295 20.44 -11.45 -1.93
C CYS A 295 20.63 -12.86 -1.42
N THR A 296 21.79 -13.17 -0.84
CA THR A 296 22.04 -14.52 -0.34
C THR A 296 21.04 -14.89 0.76
N ASP A 297 20.47 -16.09 0.69
CA ASP A 297 19.60 -16.63 1.73
C ASP A 297 20.35 -16.88 3.05
N LEU A 298 19.63 -17.36 4.07
CA LEU A 298 20.22 -17.65 5.40
C LEU A 298 21.31 -18.72 5.37
N ASP A 299 21.33 -19.56 4.34
CA ASP A 299 22.32 -20.63 4.14
C ASP A 299 23.47 -20.16 3.23
N GLY A 300 23.45 -18.91 2.77
CA GLY A 300 24.46 -18.31 1.91
C GLY A 300 24.30 -18.63 0.42
N ASN A 301 23.19 -19.22 0.00
CA ASN A 301 22.94 -19.51 -1.41
C ASN A 301 22.48 -18.24 -2.15
N PRO A 302 22.90 -18.02 -3.41
CA PRO A 302 22.43 -16.89 -4.19
C PRO A 302 20.91 -16.94 -4.42
N HIS A 303 20.23 -15.84 -4.12
CA HIS A 303 18.82 -15.65 -4.43
C HIS A 303 18.68 -14.31 -5.16
N ILE A 304 18.59 -14.43 -6.48
CA ILE A 304 18.76 -13.34 -7.43
C ILE A 304 17.40 -12.95 -7.99
N GLY A 305 17.09 -11.65 -7.99
CA GLY A 305 15.79 -11.20 -8.44
C GLY A 305 15.55 -9.71 -8.29
N TRP A 306 14.32 -9.31 -8.59
CA TRP A 306 13.87 -7.93 -8.52
C TRP A 306 12.41 -7.89 -8.06
N VAL A 307 12.03 -6.78 -7.42
CA VAL A 307 10.64 -6.38 -7.30
C VAL A 307 10.43 -5.16 -8.18
N ARG A 308 9.64 -5.31 -9.24
CA ARG A 308 9.26 -4.21 -10.14
C ARG A 308 7.93 -3.63 -9.70
N THR A 309 7.91 -2.33 -9.47
CA THR A 309 6.67 -1.57 -9.28
C THR A 309 6.30 -0.90 -10.59
N PHE A 310 5.06 -1.07 -11.00
CA PHE A 310 4.54 -0.52 -12.23
C PHE A 310 3.15 0.04 -12.02
N ASP A 311 2.76 0.92 -12.91
CA ASP A 311 1.43 1.49 -12.93
C ASP A 311 0.41 0.43 -13.35
N ALA A 312 -0.50 0.08 -12.45
CA ALA A 312 -1.42 -1.04 -12.63
C ALA A 312 -2.38 -0.86 -13.81
N PHE A 313 -2.62 0.38 -14.25
CA PHE A 313 -3.56 0.66 -15.34
C PHE A 313 -2.87 0.87 -16.69
N THR A 314 -1.65 1.40 -16.71
CA THR A 314 -0.91 1.69 -17.94
C THR A 314 0.22 0.71 -18.24
N GLY A 315 0.69 -0.05 -17.24
CA GLY A 315 1.83 -0.96 -17.35
C GLY A 315 3.19 -0.27 -17.37
N ASN A 316 3.22 1.05 -17.22
CA ASN A 316 4.46 1.81 -17.19
C ASN A 316 5.29 1.40 -15.97
N VAL A 317 6.56 1.06 -16.18
CA VAL A 317 7.49 0.76 -15.10
C VAL A 317 7.76 2.05 -14.32
N LEU A 318 7.48 2.04 -13.02
CA LEU A 318 7.72 3.18 -12.14
C LEU A 318 9.12 3.09 -11.55
N TYR A 319 9.46 1.94 -10.93
CA TYR A 319 10.79 1.69 -10.40
C TYR A 319 11.06 0.20 -10.17
N ASP A 320 12.34 -0.16 -10.11
CA ASP A 320 12.81 -1.50 -9.75
C ASP A 320 13.52 -1.46 -8.40
N HIS A 321 13.11 -2.36 -7.49
CA HIS A 321 13.92 -2.73 -6.34
C HIS A 321 14.80 -3.91 -6.74
N ARG A 322 16.11 -3.74 -6.61
CA ARG A 322 17.13 -4.68 -7.08
C ARG A 322 17.39 -5.75 -6.05
N SER A 323 16.35 -6.46 -5.65
CA SER A 323 16.40 -7.70 -4.89
C SER A 323 14.98 -8.28 -4.87
N PRO A 324 14.84 -9.62 -4.73
CA PRO A 324 13.53 -10.24 -4.54
C PRO A 324 13.01 -10.09 -3.10
N ASP A 325 13.89 -9.71 -2.17
CA ASP A 325 13.56 -9.44 -0.77
C ASP A 325 13.73 -7.93 -0.48
N PRO A 326 12.65 -7.18 -0.18
CA PRO A 326 12.71 -5.75 0.07
C PRO A 326 13.48 -5.37 1.36
N TYR A 327 13.80 -6.34 2.22
CA TYR A 327 14.59 -6.14 3.43
C TYR A 327 16.06 -6.53 3.25
N CYS A 328 16.41 -7.11 2.12
CA CYS A 328 17.79 -7.46 1.85
C CYS A 328 18.61 -6.20 1.56
N THR A 329 19.74 -6.08 2.25
CA THR A 329 20.72 -5.03 2.02
C THR A 329 22.01 -5.66 1.52
N VAL A 330 22.27 -5.57 0.22
CA VAL A 330 23.51 -6.11 -0.38
C VAL A 330 24.70 -5.19 -0.08
N CYS A 331 24.47 -3.87 -0.16
CA CYS A 331 25.46 -2.84 0.12
C CYS A 331 24.77 -1.65 0.77
N LEU A 332 25.08 -1.37 2.04
CA LEU A 332 24.70 -0.10 2.66
C LEU A 332 25.44 1.01 1.91
N LYS A 333 24.71 1.89 1.22
CA LYS A 333 25.26 3.18 0.78
C LYS A 333 25.49 4.08 1.98
#